data_AF-A0A3D4TKN9-F1
#
_entry.id   AF-A0A3D4TKN9-F1
#
_cell.length_a   1.000
_cell.length_b   1.000
_cell.length_c   1.000
_cell.angle_alpha   90.00
_cell.angle_beta   90.00
_cell.angle_gamma   90.00
#
_symmetry.space_group_name_H-M   'P 1'
#
loop_
_entity.id
_entity.type
_entity.pdbx_description
1 polymer ?
#
loop_
_entity_poly.entity_id
_entity_poly.type
_entity_poly.pdbx_seq_one_letter_code
_entity_poly.pdbx_strand_id
1 'polypeptide(L)' 'FAGTGSPIKTDPEWRKTTCPDCGGAAERETDTFDTFMESSWYYARYTSPGARDAVDKRGNYWLPVDQYIG' A
#
# COMPACT_ATOMS: atom_id res chain seq x y z
N PHE A 1 -22.59 0.73 19.07
CA PHE A 1 -21.55 0.17 18.18
C PHE A 1 -22.24 -0.73 17.16
N ALA A 2 -22.52 -0.23 15.96
CA ALA A 2 -23.08 -1.05 14.87
C ALA A 2 -21.91 -1.71 14.14
N GLY A 3 -21.51 -2.89 14.59
CA GLY A 3 -20.26 -3.57 14.21
C GLY A 3 -20.31 -4.33 12.89
N THR A 4 -20.54 -3.65 11.75
CA THR A 4 -20.50 -4.28 10.42
C THR A 4 -19.99 -3.40 9.27
N GLY A 5 -19.34 -2.26 9.54
CA GLY A 5 -18.80 -1.36 8.50
C GLY A 5 -17.28 -1.25 8.51
N SER A 6 -16.64 -1.14 7.33
CA SER A 6 -15.23 -0.75 7.21
C SER A 6 -15.02 0.56 7.98
N PRO A 7 -14.08 0.64 8.95
CA PRO A 7 -13.87 1.83 9.76
C PRO A 7 -13.61 3.09 8.92
N ILE A 8 -12.85 2.95 7.83
CA ILE A 8 -12.49 4.05 6.94
C ILE A 8 -13.72 4.52 6.14
N LYS A 9 -14.60 3.59 5.75
CA LYS A 9 -15.85 3.92 5.04
C LYS A 9 -16.80 4.78 5.88
N THR A 10 -16.74 4.60 7.20
CA THR A 10 -17.57 5.36 8.14
C THR A 10 -17.06 6.76 8.45
N ASP A 11 -15.92 7.19 7.89
CA ASP A 11 -15.36 8.53 8.01
C ASP A 11 -15.63 9.36 6.73
N PRO A 12 -16.66 10.24 6.73
CA PRO A 12 -17.01 11.05 5.56
C PRO A 12 -15.98 12.14 5.24
N GLU A 13 -15.21 12.60 6.23
CA GLU A 13 -14.22 13.66 6.01
C GLU A 13 -12.97 13.08 5.35
N TRP A 14 -12.56 11.87 5.76
CA TRP A 14 -11.44 11.18 5.12
C TRP A 14 -11.73 10.81 3.66
N ARG A 15 -12.93 10.26 3.39
CA ARG A 15 -13.26 9.73 2.06
C ARG A 15 -13.50 10.82 1.01
N LYS A 16 -13.89 12.04 1.39
CA LYS A 16 -14.08 13.14 0.44
C LYS A 16 -12.75 13.51 -0.21
N THR A 17 -12.76 13.66 -1.53
CA THR A 17 -11.61 14.13 -2.31
C THR A 17 -12.09 14.83 -3.58
N THR A 18 -11.16 15.37 -4.36
CA THR A 18 -11.41 15.83 -5.72
C THR A 18 -10.93 14.79 -6.74
N CYS A 19 -11.64 14.69 -7.86
CA CYS A 19 -11.22 13.85 -8.98
C CYS A 19 -9.95 14.45 -9.61
N PRO A 20 -8.86 13.67 -9.76
CA PRO A 20 -7.61 14.18 -10.34
C PRO A 20 -7.74 14.53 -11.83
N ASP A 21 -8.72 13.96 -12.54
CA ASP A 21 -8.88 14.16 -13.99
C ASP A 21 -9.77 15.38 -14.33
N CYS A 22 -10.82 15.63 -13.55
CA CYS A 22 -11.80 16.69 -13.84
C CYS A 22 -11.95 17.75 -12.74
N GLY A 23 -11.35 17.57 -11.57
CA GLY A 23 -11.42 18.50 -10.44
C GLY A 23 -12.75 18.51 -9.66
N GLY A 24 -13.76 17.74 -10.09
CA GLY A 24 -15.05 17.63 -9.42
C GLY A 24 -14.99 16.89 -8.07
N ALA A 25 -16.11 16.89 -7.34
CA ALA A 25 -16.23 16.12 -6.10
C ALA A 25 -16.15 14.61 -6.35
N ALA A 26 -15.37 13.89 -5.54
CA ALA A 26 -15.18 12.45 -5.63
C ALA A 26 -15.03 11.82 -4.23
N GLU A 27 -15.05 10.50 -4.18
CA GLU A 27 -14.76 9.73 -2.96
C GLU A 27 -13.53 8.83 -3.18
N ARG A 28 -12.73 8.65 -2.13
CA ARG A 28 -11.60 7.70 -2.09
C ARG A 28 -12.13 6.27 -2.03
N GLU A 29 -11.37 5.32 -2.56
CA GLU A 29 -11.57 3.90 -2.23
C GLU A 29 -11.38 3.69 -0.72
N THR A 30 -12.28 2.92 -0.12
CA THR A 30 -12.35 2.70 1.34
C THR A 30 -12.01 1.28 1.74
N ASP A 31 -11.91 0.37 0.77
CA ASP A 31 -11.38 -0.96 0.99
C ASP A 31 -9.85 -0.91 1.14
N THR A 32 -9.33 -1.83 1.95
CA THR A 32 -7.89 -1.96 2.19
C THR A 32 -7.32 -3.11 1.36
N PHE A 33 -6.04 -3.04 1.04
CA PHE A 33 -5.35 -4.23 0.54
C PHE A 33 -5.32 -5.31 1.62
N ASP A 34 -5.41 -6.56 1.16
CA ASP A 34 -5.17 -7.72 2.02
C ASP A 34 -3.67 -7.85 2.34
N THR A 35 -3.35 -8.46 3.47
CA THR A 35 -1.98 -8.63 3.98
C THR A 35 -1.03 -9.40 3.05
N PHE A 36 -1.55 -10.17 2.09
CA PHE A 36 -0.73 -10.77 1.03
C PHE A 36 -0.12 -9.75 0.09
N MET A 37 -0.73 -8.56 -0.05
CA MET A 37 -0.16 -7.48 -0.84
C MET A 37 1.20 -7.06 -0.28
N GLU A 38 1.33 -6.86 1.03
CA GLU A 38 2.58 -6.45 1.67
C GLU A 38 3.62 -7.58 1.69
N SER A 39 3.18 -8.82 2.00
CA SER A 39 4.10 -9.96 2.08
C SER A 39 4.60 -10.45 0.71
N SER A 40 3.96 -10.03 -0.40
CA SER A 40 4.41 -10.37 -1.75
C SER A 40 5.76 -9.75 -2.16
N TRP A 41 6.23 -8.70 -1.47
CA TRP A 41 7.42 -7.94 -1.89
C TRP A 41 8.33 -7.45 -0.75
N TYR A 42 8.01 -7.74 0.52
CA TYR A 42 8.77 -7.24 1.68
C TYR A 42 10.28 -7.55 1.61
N TYR A 43 10.65 -8.74 1.11
CA TYR A 43 12.05 -9.15 0.94
C TYR A 43 12.82 -8.22 -0.01
N ALA A 44 12.16 -7.72 -1.06
CA ALA A 44 12.75 -6.77 -1.99
C ALA A 44 12.91 -5.39 -1.34
N ARG A 45 11.97 -4.97 -0.48
CA ARG A 45 12.08 -3.69 0.25
C ARG A 45 13.28 -3.63 1.20
N TYR A 46 13.66 -4.75 1.82
CA TYR A 46 14.82 -4.78 2.73
C TYR A 46 16.14 -4.37 2.06
N THR A 47 16.25 -4.50 0.74
CA THR A 47 17.42 -4.07 -0.01
C THR A 47 17.58 -2.54 -0.08
N SER A 48 16.49 -1.81 0.18
CA SER A 48 16.36 -0.37 -0.11
C SER A 48 15.94 0.48 1.11
N PRO A 49 16.61 0.38 2.28
CA PRO A 49 16.26 1.19 3.44
C PRO A 49 16.42 2.68 3.14
N GLY A 50 15.42 3.48 3.51
CA GLY A 50 15.37 4.93 3.31
C GLY A 50 15.16 5.40 1.87
N ALA A 51 14.95 4.49 0.90
CA ALA A 51 14.68 4.88 -0.48
C ALA A 51 13.30 5.55 -0.62
N ARG A 52 13.23 6.57 -1.48
CA ARG A 52 11.98 7.24 -1.87
C ARG A 52 11.10 6.32 -2.72
N ASP A 53 11.71 5.56 -3.62
CA ASP A 53 11.01 4.60 -4.47
C ASP A 53 10.76 3.30 -3.69
N ALA A 54 9.88 2.42 -4.21
CA ALA A 54 9.53 1.16 -3.57
C ALA A 54 10.75 0.25 -3.39
N VAL A 55 11.55 0.08 -4.44
CA VAL A 55 12.85 -0.62 -4.44
C VAL A 55 13.77 0.15 -5.38
N ASP A 56 15.01 0.43 -4.95
CA ASP A 56 16.01 1.10 -5.79
C ASP A 56 17.04 0.11 -6.36
N LYS A 57 18.03 0.64 -7.07
CA LYS A 57 19.07 -0.15 -7.74
C LYS A 57 19.87 -1.10 -6.83
N ARG A 58 19.86 -0.92 -5.50
CA ARG A 58 20.46 -1.85 -4.54
C ARG A 58 19.81 -3.23 -4.60
N GLY A 59 18.55 -3.32 -5.03
CA GLY A 59 17.86 -4.58 -5.28
C GLY A 59 18.60 -5.48 -6.26
N ASN A 60 19.29 -4.91 -7.27
CA ASN A 60 20.05 -5.68 -8.26
C ASN A 60 21.25 -6.42 -7.67
N TYR A 61 21.75 -5.97 -6.52
CA TYR A 61 22.88 -6.62 -5.83
C TYR A 61 22.39 -7.72 -4.88
N TRP A 62 21.31 -7.46 -4.15
CA TRP A 62 20.83 -8.34 -3.07
C TRP A 62 19.79 -9.37 -3.52
N LEU A 63 19.21 -9.23 -4.72
CA LEU A 63 18.22 -10.14 -5.26
C LEU A 63 18.78 -10.92 -6.46
N PRO A 64 18.32 -12.16 -6.70
CA PRO A 64 17.25 -12.87 -5.96
C PRO A 64 17.71 -13.33 -4.56
N VAL A 65 16.73 -13.68 -3.71
CA VAL A 65 17.02 -14.28 -2.39
C VAL A 65 17.65 -15.65 -2.59
N ASP A 66 18.84 -15.89 -2.04
CA ASP A 66 19.57 -17.15 -2.22
C ASP A 66 18.90 -18.34 -1.52
N GLN A 67 18.43 -18.13 -0.29
CA GLN A 67 17.74 -19.13 0.52
C GLN A 67 16.60 -18.47 1.27
N TYR A 68 15.41 -19.04 1.12
CA TYR A 68 14.23 -18.70 1.89
C TYR A 68 13.80 -19.92 2.71
N ILE A 69 13.47 -19.73 3.99
CA ILE A 69 13.00 -20.79 4.90
C ILE A 69 11.68 -20.30 5.48
N GLY A 70 10.65 -21.14 5.40
CA GLY A 70 9.30 -20.84 5.88
C GLY A 70 8.71 -22.01 6.64
#